data_AF-A0AA42ZZ47-F1
#
_entry.id   AF-A0AA42ZZ47-F1
#
_cell.length_a   1.000
_cell.length_b   1.000
_cell.length_c   1.000
_cell.angle_alpha   90.00
_cell.angle_beta   90.00
_cell.angle_gamma   90.00
#
_symmetry.space_group_name_H-M   'P 1'
#
loop_
_entity.id
_entity.type
_entity.pdbx_description
1 polymer ?
#
loop_
_entity_poly.entity_id
_entity_poly.type
_entity_poly.pdbx_seq_one_letter_code
_entity_poly.pdbx_strand_id
1 'polypeptide(L)'
;MNDTNLKELLEQLHQVLEKTDSVDPETLNQVRELDQEVNRLLESGSQGDEFDNVVDQARAVETRFAVDHPVAERFLREIIETLSKVGI
;
A
#
# COMPACT_ATOMS: atom_id res chain seq x y z
N MET A 1 9.24 14.35 4.38
CA MET A 1 9.36 14.20 2.90
C MET A 1 8.98 12.81 2.45
N ASN A 2 9.22 11.76 3.25
CA ASN A 2 8.87 10.38 2.91
C ASN A 2 7.35 10.13 2.91
N ASP A 3 6.63 10.82 3.78
CA ASP A 3 5.17 10.72 3.98
C ASP A 3 4.38 11.17 2.73
N THR A 4 4.88 12.22 2.08
CA THR A 4 4.27 12.79 0.86
C THR A 4 4.41 11.82 -0.31
N ASN A 5 5.59 11.21 -0.48
CA ASN A 5 5.81 10.22 -1.55
C ASN A 5 4.90 9.00 -1.39
N LEU A 6 4.70 8.55 -0.15
CA LEU A 6 3.85 7.42 0.16
C LEU A 6 2.38 7.68 -0.23
N LYS A 7 1.85 8.87 0.09
CA LYS A 7 0.51 9.29 -0.33
C LYS A 7 0.38 9.34 -1.85
N GLU A 8 1.36 9.91 -2.56
CA GLU A 8 1.31 9.96 -4.02
C GLU A 8 1.35 8.57 -4.66
N LEU A 9 2.07 7.62 -4.08
CA LEU A 9 2.09 6.23 -4.54
C LEU A 9 0.74 5.52 -4.30
N LEU A 10 0.13 5.74 -3.13
CA LEU A 10 -1.19 5.21 -2.79
C LEU A 10 -2.28 5.77 -3.71
N GLU A 11 -2.26 7.07 -4.00
CA GLU A 11 -3.19 7.68 -4.96
C GLU A 11 -3.00 7.13 -6.37
N GLN A 12 -1.75 6.95 -6.83
CA GLN A 12 -1.47 6.36 -8.13
C GLN A 12 -1.94 4.90 -8.22
N LEU A 13 -1.71 4.11 -7.17
CA LEU A 13 -2.22 2.76 -7.07
C LEU A 13 -3.75 2.76 -7.18
N HIS A 14 -4.43 3.61 -6.41
CA HIS A 14 -5.88 3.68 -6.42
C HIS A 14 -6.43 4.07 -7.81
N GLN A 15 -5.81 5.05 -8.47
CA GLN A 15 -6.19 5.47 -9.82
C GLN A 15 -5.97 4.37 -10.87
N VAL A 16 -4.90 3.57 -10.74
CA VAL A 16 -4.65 2.42 -11.63
C VAL A 16 -5.73 1.35 -11.42
N LEU A 17 -6.09 1.09 -10.16
CA LEU A 17 -7.11 0.10 -9.81
C LEU A 17 -8.51 0.55 -10.25
N GLU A 18 -8.87 1.82 -10.07
CA GLU A 18 -10.14 2.40 -10.53
C GLU A 18 -10.27 2.38 -12.06
N LYS A 19 -9.15 2.52 -12.78
CA LYS A 19 -9.14 2.40 -14.25
C LYS A 19 -9.15 0.96 -14.74
N THR A 20 -8.89 0.01 -13.86
CA THR A 20 -8.80 -1.40 -14.21
C THR A 20 -10.11 -2.07 -13.83
N ASP A 21 -10.98 -2.28 -14.83
CA ASP A 21 -12.32 -2.88 -14.71
C ASP A 21 -12.33 -4.29 -14.12
N SER A 22 -11.16 -4.92 -13.95
CA SER A 22 -11.00 -6.32 -13.51
C SER A 22 -10.51 -6.48 -12.06
N VAL A 23 -10.36 -5.39 -11.30
CA VAL A 23 -9.97 -5.51 -9.89
C VAL A 23 -11.15 -6.03 -9.06
N ASP A 24 -10.94 -7.17 -8.41
CA ASP A 24 -11.92 -7.76 -7.52
C ASP A 24 -12.23 -6.80 -6.35
N PRO A 25 -13.50 -6.61 -5.96
CA PRO A 25 -13.90 -5.68 -4.90
C PRO A 25 -13.22 -5.99 -3.55
N GLU A 26 -12.89 -7.25 -3.28
CA GLU A 26 -12.14 -7.63 -2.10
C GLU A 26 -10.73 -7.00 -2.10
N THR A 27 -10.03 -7.07 -3.24
CA THR A 27 -8.70 -6.51 -3.41
C THR A 27 -8.71 -4.98 -3.28
N LEU A 28 -9.72 -4.32 -3.87
CA LEU A 28 -9.92 -2.88 -3.70
C LEU A 28 -10.13 -2.50 -2.24
N ASN A 29 -10.88 -3.30 -1.48
CA ASN A 29 -11.08 -3.07 -0.06
C ASN A 29 -9.78 -3.24 0.73
N GLN A 30 -8.98 -4.27 0.44
CA GLN A 30 -7.68 -4.49 1.10
C GLN A 30 -6.71 -3.33 0.87
N VAL A 31 -6.65 -2.77 -0.35
CA VAL A 31 -5.82 -1.59 -0.65
C VAL A 31 -6.30 -0.36 0.12
N ARG A 32 -7.62 -0.20 0.24
CA ARG A 32 -8.21 0.92 0.96
C ARG A 32 -7.98 0.83 2.46
N GLU A 33 -8.06 -0.37 3.03
CA GLU A 33 -7.71 -0.60 4.44
C GLU A 33 -6.23 -0.33 4.68
N LEU A 34 -5.35 -0.79 3.79
CA LEU A 34 -3.92 -0.51 3.85
C LEU A 34 -3.64 0.99 3.81
N ASP A 35 -4.28 1.75 2.92
CA ASP A 35 -4.16 3.21 2.85
C ASP A 35 -4.53 3.87 4.19
N GLN A 36 -5.66 3.46 4.78
CA GLN A 36 -6.11 4.00 6.07
C GLN A 36 -5.17 3.65 7.22
N GLU A 37 -4.68 2.41 7.26
CA GLU A 37 -3.73 1.98 8.30
C GLU A 37 -2.40 2.71 8.17
N VAL A 38 -1.85 2.82 6.96
CA VAL A 38 -0.64 3.59 6.68
C VAL A 38 -0.80 5.04 7.11
N ASN A 39 -1.89 5.70 6.71
CA ASN A 39 -2.12 7.11 7.05
C ASN A 39 -2.27 7.27 8.57
N ARG A 40 -2.98 6.36 9.25
CA ARG A 40 -3.08 6.33 10.71
C ARG A 40 -1.71 6.14 11.36
N LEU A 41 -0.86 5.29 10.81
CA LEU A 41 0.48 5.01 11.32
C LEU A 41 1.38 6.26 11.24
N LEU A 42 1.33 6.95 10.09
CA LEU A 42 2.04 8.22 9.86
C LEU A 42 1.55 9.32 10.80
N GLU A 43 0.24 9.42 11.01
CA GLU A 43 -0.36 10.42 11.90
C GLU A 43 -0.08 10.13 13.38
N SER A 44 -0.09 8.85 13.77
CA SER A 44 0.13 8.44 15.16
C SER A 44 1.61 8.38 15.54
N GLY A 45 2.51 8.34 14.55
CA GLY A 45 3.93 8.08 14.76
C GLY A 45 4.20 6.69 15.33
N SER A 46 3.28 5.73 15.11
CA SER A 46 3.42 4.36 15.59
C SER A 46 4.60 3.69 14.88
N GLN A 47 5.57 3.19 15.64
CA GLN A 47 6.71 2.41 15.15
C GLN A 47 6.74 1.05 15.86
N GLY A 48 7.25 0.01 15.18
CA GLY A 48 7.36 -1.35 15.74
C GLY A 48 6.35 -2.33 15.14
N ASP A 49 5.74 -3.19 15.97
CA ASP A 49 4.88 -4.30 15.53
C ASP A 49 3.69 -3.86 14.65
N GLU A 50 3.13 -2.69 14.92
CA GLU A 50 2.02 -2.12 14.15
C GLU A 50 2.46 -1.74 12.72
N PHE A 51 3.71 -1.28 12.59
CA PHE A 51 4.35 -1.01 11.30
C PHE A 51 4.58 -2.30 10.51
N ASP A 52 5.11 -3.31 11.17
CA ASP A 52 5.44 -4.61 10.56
C ASP A 52 4.18 -5.31 10.04
N ASN A 53 3.07 -5.24 10.79
CA ASN A 53 1.78 -5.78 10.37
C ASN A 53 1.24 -5.11 9.10
N VAL A 54 1.31 -3.78 9.01
CA VAL A 54 0.90 -3.04 7.80
C VAL A 54 1.78 -3.42 6.60
N VAL A 55 3.09 -3.58 6.81
CA VAL A 55 4.02 -4.04 5.76
C VAL A 55 3.70 -5.47 5.32
N ASP A 56 3.39 -6.38 6.24
CA ASP A 56 3.02 -7.77 5.91
C ASP A 56 1.72 -7.83 5.11
N GLN A 57 0.71 -7.04 5.52
CA GLN A 57 -0.54 -6.90 4.79
C GLN A 57 -0.31 -6.35 3.36
N ALA A 58 0.54 -5.33 3.23
CA ALA A 58 0.92 -4.81 1.92
C ALA A 58 1.59 -5.89 1.05
N ARG A 59 2.48 -6.71 1.60
CA ARG A 59 3.13 -7.80 0.85
C ARG A 59 2.16 -8.91 0.43
N ALA A 60 1.18 -9.23 1.27
CA ALA A 60 0.13 -10.17 0.92
C ALA A 60 -0.68 -9.69 -0.30
N VAL A 61 -1.02 -8.41 -0.29
CA VAL A 61 -1.71 -7.74 -1.40
C VAL A 61 -0.80 -7.64 -2.64
N GLU A 62 0.50 -7.37 -2.48
CA GLU A 62 1.51 -7.33 -3.57
C GLU A 62 1.53 -8.64 -4.35
N THR A 63 1.58 -9.76 -3.60
CA THR A 63 1.65 -11.10 -4.17
C THR A 63 0.44 -11.41 -5.04
N ARG A 64 -0.73 -10.93 -4.63
CA ARG A 64 -2.00 -11.07 -5.36
C ARG A 64 -1.98 -10.24 -6.65
N PHE A 65 -1.48 -9.00 -6.56
CA PHE A 65 -1.33 -8.12 -7.72
C PHE A 65 -0.23 -8.55 -8.68
N ALA A 66 0.82 -9.24 -8.24
CA ALA A 66 1.89 -9.72 -9.12
C ALA A 66 1.38 -10.63 -10.25
N VAL A 67 0.27 -11.33 -10.00
CA VAL A 67 -0.36 -12.24 -10.97
C VAL A 67 -1.33 -11.49 -11.89
N ASP A 68 -2.18 -10.64 -11.32
CA ASP A 68 -3.29 -10.03 -12.05
C ASP A 68 -2.96 -8.63 -12.63
N HIS A 69 -2.18 -7.84 -11.88
CA HIS A 69 -1.86 -6.45 -12.18
C HIS A 69 -0.40 -6.09 -11.86
N PRO A 70 0.56 -6.43 -12.75
CA PRO A 70 1.97 -6.12 -12.55
C PRO A 70 2.27 -4.61 -12.45
N VAL A 71 1.36 -3.76 -12.92
CA VAL A 71 1.46 -2.30 -12.73
C VAL A 71 1.13 -1.91 -11.30
N ALA A 72 0.04 -2.44 -10.72
CA ALA A 72 -0.34 -2.19 -9.32
C ALA A 72 0.70 -2.76 -8.34
N GLU A 73 1.25 -3.93 -8.66
CA GLU A 73 2.34 -4.56 -7.92
C GLU A 73 3.55 -3.62 -7.76
N ARG A 74 3.98 -2.94 -8.82
CA ARG A 74 5.10 -1.99 -8.75
C ARG A 74 4.84 -0.84 -7.80
N PHE A 75 3.65 -0.27 -7.83
CA PHE A 75 3.27 0.80 -6.91
C PHE A 75 3.25 0.31 -5.46
N LEU A 76 2.71 -0.88 -5.23
CA LEU A 76 2.65 -1.46 -3.89
C LEU A 76 4.04 -1.81 -3.34
N ARG A 77 4.95 -2.30 -4.19
CA ARG A 77 6.35 -2.53 -3.84
C ARG A 77 7.05 -1.24 -3.43
N GLU A 78 6.86 -0.16 -4.19
CA GLU A 78 7.40 1.17 -3.84
C GLU A 78 6.80 1.68 -2.51
N ILE A 79 5.51 1.43 -2.25
CA ILE A 79 4.86 1.72 -0.97
C ILE A 79 5.55 0.95 0.16
N ILE A 80 5.77 -0.35 -0.01
CA ILE A 80 6.45 -1.21 0.98
C ILE A 80 7.89 -0.74 1.23
N GLU A 81 8.64 -0.38 0.19
CA GLU A 81 10.00 0.14 0.34
C GLU A 81 10.02 1.50 1.05
N THR A 82 9.06 2.37 0.72
CA THR A 82 8.91 3.68 1.36
C THR A 82 8.54 3.51 2.82
N LEU A 83 7.59 2.63 3.12
CA LEU A 83 7.24 2.25 4.48
C LEU A 83 8.47 1.72 5.21
N SER A 84 9.18 0.73 4.67
CA SER A 84 10.36 0.17 5.33
C SER A 84 11.38 1.26 5.68
N LYS A 85 11.59 2.26 4.81
CA LYS A 85 12.47 3.42 5.10
C LYS A 85 11.97 4.33 6.23
N VAL A 86 10.65 4.42 6.48
CA VAL A 86 10.08 5.20 7.60
C VAL A 86 10.19 4.45 8.93
N GLY A 87 10.05 3.13 8.90
CA GLY A 87 10.09 2.28 10.09
C GLY A 87 11.48 1.97 10.65
N ILE A 88 12.55 2.29 9.90
CA ILE A 88 13.97 2.08 10.30
C ILE A 88 14.51 3.28 11.10
#